data_AF-A0A526Z5Y0-F1
#
_entry.id   AF-A0A526Z5Y0-F1
#
_cell.length_a   1.000
_cell.length_b   1.000
_cell.length_c   1.000
_cell.angle_alpha   90.00
_cell.angle_beta   90.00
_cell.angle_gamma   90.00
#
_symmetry.space_group_name_H-M   'P 1'
#
loop_
_entity.id
_entity.type
_entity.pdbx_description
1 polymer ?
#
loop_
_entity_poly.entity_id
_entity_poly.type
_entity_poly.pdbx_seq_one_letter_code
_entity_poly.pdbx_strand_id
1 'polypeptide(L)' 'QGTTVAFSVTDNQKQVKVTYTGILPDLFREEQGVITEGIFRPDGVFVADSVLAKHDENYMPKEVADGLKSRGVWQESKK' A
#
# COMPACT_ATOMS: atom_id res chain seq x y z
N GLN A 1 18.95 -4.71 -10.11
CA GLN A 1 18.23 -5.75 -10.89
C GLN A 1 16.81 -5.75 -10.34
N GLY A 2 15.80 -5.52 -11.18
CA GLY A 2 14.41 -5.50 -10.71
C GLY A 2 13.97 -6.91 -10.36
N THR A 3 13.43 -7.11 -9.16
CA THR A 3 12.86 -8.39 -8.77
C THR A 3 11.45 -8.46 -9.35
N THR A 4 11.18 -9.50 -10.14
CA THR A 4 9.80 -9.79 -10.57
C THR A 4 9.11 -10.56 -9.45
N VAL A 5 7.98 -10.03 -8.99
CA VAL A 5 7.17 -10.60 -7.91
C VAL A 5 5.79 -10.91 -8.46
N ALA A 6 5.27 -12.09 -8.12
CA ALA A 6 3.91 -12.49 -8.40
C ALA A 6 3.13 -12.60 -7.09
N PHE A 7 1.95 -12.00 -7.04
CA PHE A 7 1.06 -12.03 -5.88
C PHE A 7 -0.39 -12.04 -6.35
N SER A 8 -1.31 -12.27 -5.41
CA SER A 8 -2.75 -12.27 -5.70
C SER A 8 -3.43 -11.16 -4.91
N VAL A 9 -4.28 -10.38 -5.59
CA VAL A 9 -5.14 -9.38 -4.96
C VAL A 9 -6.58 -9.91 -4.94
N THR A 10 -7.28 -9.72 -3.84
CA THR A 10 -8.65 -10.21 -3.65
C THR A 10 -9.53 -9.15 -3.01
N ASP A 11 -10.80 -9.14 -3.42
CA ASP A 11 -11.88 -8.37 -2.79
C ASP A 11 -12.75 -9.23 -1.85
N ASN A 12 -12.25 -10.41 -1.46
CA ASN A 12 -12.94 -11.50 -0.74
C ASN A 12 -13.99 -12.26 -1.54
N GLN A 13 -14.23 -11.92 -2.81
CA GLN A 13 -15.13 -12.66 -3.70
C GLN A 13 -14.39 -13.24 -4.91
N LYS A 14 -13.43 -12.51 -5.45
CA LYS A 14 -12.63 -12.87 -6.62
C LYS A 14 -11.16 -12.58 -6.36
N GLN A 15 -10.31 -13.42 -6.94
CA GLN A 15 -8.87 -13.28 -6.85
C GLN A 15 -8.28 -12.99 -8.23
N VAL A 16 -7.39 -12.01 -8.30
CA VAL A 16 -6.67 -11.60 -9.50
C VAL A 16 -5.18 -11.85 -9.29
N LYS A 17 -4.55 -12.57 -10.23
CA LYS A 17 -3.11 -12.77 -10.25
C LYS A 17 -2.42 -11.53 -10.81
N VAL A 18 -1.49 -10.97 -10.04
CA VAL A 18 -0.72 -9.77 -10.38
C VAL A 18 0.75 -10.13 -10.51
N THR A 19 1.40 -9.63 -11.57
CA THR A 19 2.87 -9.68 -11.74
C THR A 19 3.40 -8.25 -11.76
N TYR A 20 4.41 -7.98 -10.94
CA TYR A 20 5.06 -6.67 -10.85
C TYR A 20 6.57 -6.86 -10.98
N THR A 21 7.25 -6.00 -11.73
CA THR A 21 8.72 -6.00 -11.82
C THR A 21 9.25 -4.69 -11.30
N GLY A 22 9.87 -4.71 -10.12
CA GLY A 22 10.33 -3.49 -9.46
C GLY A 22 10.68 -3.70 -8.00
N ILE A 23 10.68 -2.61 -7.25
CA ILE A 23 10.87 -2.62 -5.80
C ILE A 23 9.50 -2.45 -5.17
N LEU A 24 9.07 -3.43 -4.37
CA LEU A 24 7.84 -3.30 -3.61
C LEU A 24 8.04 -2.34 -2.43
N PRO A 25 7.01 -1.57 -2.04
CA PRO A 25 7.05 -0.76 -0.83
C PRO A 25 7.31 -1.64 0.41
N ASP A 26 8.00 -1.12 1.42
CA ASP A 26 8.27 -1.86 2.66
C ASP A 26 7.00 -2.27 3.43
N LEU A 27 5.90 -1.54 3.19
CA LEU A 27 4.58 -1.83 3.77
C LEU A 27 3.81 -2.91 2.99
N PHE A 28 4.30 -3.39 1.85
CA PHE A 28 3.64 -4.46 1.12
C PHE A 28 3.74 -5.78 1.90
N ARG A 29 2.62 -6.24 2.45
CA ARG A 29 2.50 -7.47 3.25
C ARG A 29 1.18 -8.17 2.96
N GLU A 30 1.11 -9.45 3.29
CA GLU A 30 -0.14 -10.21 3.25
C GLU A 30 -1.21 -9.54 4.12
N GLU A 31 -2.47 -9.68 3.70
CA GLU A 31 -3.66 -9.14 4.39
C GLU A 31 -3.76 -7.61 4.50
N GLN A 32 -2.80 -6.85 3.94
CA GLN A 32 -2.90 -5.40 3.83
C GLN A 32 -3.53 -4.97 2.50
N GLY A 33 -4.28 -3.87 2.56
CA GLY A 33 -4.88 -3.26 1.38
C GLY A 33 -3.80 -2.73 0.44
N VAL A 34 -3.93 -3.04 -0.86
CA VAL A 34 -3.00 -2.60 -1.90
C VAL A 34 -3.78 -2.10 -3.11
N ILE A 35 -3.22 -1.11 -3.81
CA ILE A 35 -3.70 -0.62 -5.09
C ILE A 35 -2.61 -0.92 -6.13
N THR A 36 -3.00 -1.54 -7.23
CA THR A 36 -2.09 -1.87 -8.33
C THR A 36 -2.61 -1.25 -9.62
N GLU A 37 -1.76 -0.52 -10.34
CA GLU A 37 -2.11 0.02 -11.65
C GLU A 37 -1.30 -0.68 -12.74
N GLY A 38 -1.92 -0.86 -13.91
CA GLY A 38 -1.32 -1.60 -15.01
C GLY A 38 -2.37 -2.16 -15.97
N ILE A 39 -2.05 -3.27 -16.62
CA ILE A 39 -2.85 -3.82 -17.72
C ILE A 39 -3.13 -5.33 -17.54
N PHE A 40 -4.32 -5.74 -17.95
CA PHE A 40 -4.64 -7.16 -18.09
C PHE A 40 -4.05 -7.73 -19.38
N ARG A 41 -3.32 -8.84 -19.25
CA ARG A 41 -2.90 -9.64 -20.40
C ARG A 41 -4.03 -10.58 -20.85
N PRO A 42 -4.01 -11.04 -22.11
CA PRO A 42 -4.98 -12.00 -22.64
C PRO A 42 -5.01 -13.36 -21.91
N ASP A 43 -3.94 -13.70 -21.17
CA ASP A 43 -3.82 -14.91 -20.36
C ASP A 43 -4.49 -14.80 -18.97
N GLY A 44 -5.09 -13.65 -18.65
CA GLY A 44 -5.78 -13.39 -17.39
C GLY A 44 -4.85 -12.93 -16.26
N VAL A 45 -3.56 -12.71 -16.52
CA VAL A 45 -2.63 -12.12 -15.54
C VAL A 45 -2.64 -10.60 -15.65
N PHE A 46 -2.74 -9.92 -14.51
CA PHE A 46 -2.58 -8.47 -14.43
C PHE A 46 -1.10 -8.13 -14.32
N VAL A 47 -0.57 -7.36 -15.26
CA VAL A 47 0.80 -6.84 -15.20
C VAL A 47 0.72 -5.44 -14.62
N ALA A 48 1.27 -5.28 -13.42
CA ALA A 48 1.31 -4.01 -12.72
C ALA A 48 2.55 -3.20 -13.13
N ASP A 49 2.34 -1.91 -13.37
CA ASP A 49 3.37 -0.88 -13.56
C ASP A 49 3.67 -0.15 -12.24
N SER A 50 2.67 -0.03 -11.35
CA SER A 50 2.80 0.58 -10.02
C SER A 50 2.09 -0.25 -8.95
N VAL A 51 2.63 -0.25 -7.73
CA VAL A 51 2.04 -0.89 -6.55
C VAL A 51 2.10 0.08 -5.38
N LEU A 52 0.94 0.45 -4.84
CA LEU A 52 0.80 1.31 -3.68
C LEU A 52 0.19 0.50 -2.53
N ALA A 53 0.92 0.37 -1.42
CA ALA A 53 0.37 -0.22 -0.20
C ALA A 53 -0.42 0.84 0.57
N LYS A 54 -1.58 0.48 1.14
CA LYS A 54 -2.32 1.35 2.08
C LYS A 54 -1.40 1.64 3.28
N HIS A 55 -1.20 2.91 3.59
CA HIS A 55 -0.57 3.31 4.85
C HIS A 55 -1.54 3.09 6.01
N ASP A 56 -1.02 2.66 7.17
CA ASP A 56 -1.81 2.52 8.40
C ASP A 56 -2.65 3.78 8.67
N GLU A 57 -3.87 3.60 9.19
CA GLU A 57 -4.87 4.66 9.41
C GLU A 57 -4.43 5.77 10.39
N ASN A 58 -3.22 5.69 10.93
CA ASN A 58 -2.57 6.73 11.73
C ASN A 58 -1.72 7.69 10.87
N TYR A 59 -2.10 7.96 9.62
CA TYR A 59 -1.46 8.99 8.81
C TYR A 59 -1.74 10.38 9.42
N MET A 60 -0.78 10.89 10.18
CA MET A 60 -0.78 12.25 10.70
C MET A 60 0.23 13.09 9.90
N PRO A 61 -0.22 13.96 8.97
CA PRO A 61 0.67 14.87 8.27
C PRO A 61 1.50 15.68 9.25
N LYS A 62 2.78 15.95 8.92
CA LYS A 62 3.64 16.78 9.78
C LYS A 62 3.02 18.15 10.07
N GLU A 63 2.36 18.77 9.08
CA GLU A 63 1.65 20.04 9.28
C GLU A 63 0.54 19.96 10.33
N VAL A 64 -0.17 18.83 10.38
CA VAL A 64 -1.22 18.57 11.37
C VAL A 64 -0.60 18.29 12.74
N ALA A 65 0.48 17.51 12.80
CA ALA A 65 1.20 17.26 14.04
C ALA A 65 1.79 18.55 14.65
N ASP A 66 2.40 19.40 13.83
CA ASP A 66 2.99 20.68 14.25
C ASP A 66 1.89 21.67 14.67
N GLY A 67 0.76 21.71 13.95
CA GLY A 67 -0.41 22.50 14.33
C GLY A 67 -1.03 22.05 15.66
N LEU A 68 -1.11 20.75 15.92
CA LEU A 68 -1.61 20.19 17.17
C LEU A 68 -0.65 20.43 18.34
N LYS A 69 0.67 20.33 18.13
CA LYS A 69 1.71 20.68 19.11
C LYS A 69 1.68 22.17 19.45
N SER A 70 1.55 23.04 18.45
CA SER A 70 1.48 24.49 18.64
C SER A 70 0.22 24.93 19.38
N ARG A 71 -0.85 24.14 19.35
CA ARG A 71 -2.13 24.41 20.03
C ARG A 71 -2.21 23.79 21.44
N GLY A 72 -1.16 23.11 21.90
CA GLY A 72 -1.07 22.59 23.28
C GLY A 72 -2.00 21.42 23.60
N VAL A 73 -2.59 20.76 22.60
CA VAL A 73 -3.56 19.66 22.77
C VAL A 73 -2.92 18.28 22.62
N TRP A 74 -1.60 18.21 22.51
CA TRP A 74 -0.89 16.95 22.29
C TRP A 74 -0.70 16.19 23.61
N GLN A 75 -1.60 15.25 23.89
CA GLN A 75 -1.35 14.21 24.88
C GLN A 75 -0.59 13.08 24.19
N GLU A 76 0.71 13.00 24.45
CA GLU A 76 1.50 11.79 24.21
C GLU A 76 0.77 10.65 24.92
N SER A 77 0.21 9.71 24.16
CA SER A 77 -0.37 8.48 24.70
C SER A 77 0.77 7.70 25.36
N LYS A 78 0.99 7.98 26.65
CA LYS A 78 1.85 7.16 27.49
C LYS A 78 1.25 5.77 27.57
N LYS A 79 2.11 4.84 27.19
CA LYS A 79 2.10 3.38 27.35
C LYS A 79 1.28 2.86 28.54
#